data_AF-A0A6G2DNY7-F1
#
_entry.id   AF-A0A6G2DNY7-F1
#
_cell.length_a   1.000
_cell.length_b   1.000
_cell.length_c   1.000
_cell.angle_alpha   90.00
_cell.angle_beta   90.00
_cell.angle_gamma   90.00
#
_symmetry.space_group_name_H-M   'P 1'
#
loop_
_entity.id
_entity.type
_entity.pdbx_description
1 polymer ?
#
loop_
_entity_poly.entity_id
_entity_poly.type
_entity_poly.pdbx_seq_one_letter_code
_entity_poly.pdbx_strand_id
1 'polypeptide(L)'
;NYYNIINGYSKFFQHPGTDTYIDGVTFDEVSSLYTFDKDVKRAILQAILEAEHHIKSITAHRFAEAYPSQKYAYLNTNSYADNKILDVGFIVSKLSKIINTNKRY
;
A
#
# COMPACT_ATOMS: atom_id res chain seq x y z
N ASN A 1 0.92 14.86 -17.63
CA ASN A 1 2.11 15.67 -17.34
C ASN A 1 3.30 15.03 -18.05
N TYR A 2 3.61 15.51 -19.27
CA TYR A 2 4.64 14.97 -20.18
C TYR A 2 6.07 15.13 -19.64
N TYR A 3 6.29 16.18 -18.86
CA TYR A 3 7.60 16.55 -18.31
C TYR A 3 8.18 15.48 -17.37
N ASN A 4 7.32 14.84 -16.57
CA ASN A 4 7.72 13.79 -15.65
C ASN A 4 8.13 12.50 -16.37
N ILE A 5 7.54 12.23 -17.53
CA ILE A 5 7.86 11.06 -18.36
C ILE A 5 9.25 11.25 -18.96
N ILE A 6 9.46 12.40 -19.61
CA ILE A 6 10.75 12.74 -20.23
C ILE A 6 11.88 12.77 -19.20
N ASN A 7 11.73 13.52 -18.11
CA ASN A 7 12.80 13.64 -17.12
C ASN A 7 13.11 12.31 -16.39
N GLY A 8 12.11 11.42 -16.28
CA GLY A 8 12.28 10.13 -15.62
C GLY A 8 12.86 9.03 -16.51
N TYR A 9 12.48 9.02 -17.79
CA TYR A 9 12.66 7.87 -18.69
C TYR A 9 13.49 8.15 -19.93
N SER A 10 13.67 9.41 -20.34
CA SER A 10 14.47 9.74 -21.54
C SER A 10 15.93 9.33 -21.44
N LYS A 11 16.49 9.29 -20.22
CA LYS A 11 17.87 8.84 -19.98
C LYS A 11 18.18 7.43 -20.49
N PHE A 12 17.17 6.57 -20.61
CA PHE A 12 17.33 5.22 -21.15
C PHE A 12 17.44 5.20 -22.68
N PHE A 13 17.14 6.33 -23.32
CA PHE A 13 17.15 6.53 -24.77
C PHE A 13 18.18 7.60 -25.20
N GLN A 14 19.07 8.00 -24.29
CA GLN A 14 20.15 8.95 -24.54
C GLN A 14 21.50 8.23 -24.55
N HIS A 15 22.49 8.79 -25.23
CA HIS A 15 23.85 8.27 -25.15
C HIS A 15 24.40 8.43 -23.72
N PRO A 16 25.10 7.42 -23.17
CA PRO A 16 25.59 7.45 -21.79
C PRO A 16 26.41 8.71 -21.50
N GLY A 17 26.03 9.44 -20.45
CA GLY A 17 26.74 10.66 -20.04
C GLY A 17 26.45 11.89 -20.89
N THR A 18 25.42 11.86 -21.73
CA THR A 18 25.00 13.00 -22.57
C THR A 18 23.49 13.22 -22.49
N ASP A 19 23.03 14.39 -22.95
CA ASP A 19 21.60 14.69 -23.14
C ASP A 19 21.12 14.40 -24.58
N THR A 20 21.97 13.81 -25.41
CA THR A 20 21.68 13.52 -26.82
C THR A 20 20.93 12.20 -26.94
N TYR A 21 19.74 12.25 -27.54
CA TYR A 21 18.95 11.05 -27.84
C TYR A 21 19.65 10.18 -28.89
N ILE A 22 19.47 8.88 -28.77
CA ILE A 22 19.88 7.92 -29.80
C ILE A 22 19.08 8.21 -31.08
N ASP A 23 19.73 8.09 -32.23
CA ASP A 23 19.12 8.38 -33.53
C ASP A 23 17.84 7.55 -33.75
N GLY A 24 16.76 8.24 -34.14
CA GLY A 24 15.47 7.62 -34.45
C GLY A 24 14.54 7.40 -33.26
N VAL A 25 14.96 7.71 -32.03
CA VAL A 25 14.08 7.59 -30.85
C VAL A 25 12.86 8.51 -30.97
N THR A 26 11.70 7.94 -30.70
CA THR A 26 10.42 8.65 -30.68
C THR A 26 9.92 8.84 -29.25
N PHE A 27 9.04 9.83 -29.06
CA PHE A 27 8.37 10.00 -27.77
C PHE A 27 7.52 8.77 -27.39
N ASP A 28 6.95 8.08 -28.38
CA ASP A 28 6.09 6.91 -28.14
C ASP A 28 6.85 5.77 -27.47
N GLU A 29 8.14 5.59 -27.78
CA GLU A 29 8.99 4.59 -27.13
C GLU A 29 9.25 4.95 -25.66
N VAL A 30 9.54 6.23 -25.37
CA VAL A 30 9.72 6.72 -23.99
C VAL A 30 8.42 6.57 -23.19
N SER A 31 7.28 6.89 -23.82
CA SER A 31 5.94 6.74 -23.24
C SER A 31 5.56 5.28 -22.99
N SER A 32 5.96 4.37 -23.89
CA SER A 32 5.75 2.94 -23.75
C SER A 32 6.53 2.37 -22.57
N LEU A 33 7.79 2.78 -22.38
CA LEU A 33 8.58 2.37 -21.21
C LEU A 33 7.97 2.87 -19.89
N TYR A 34 7.50 4.12 -19.86
CA TYR A 34 6.80 4.68 -18.71
C TYR A 34 5.53 3.88 -18.38
N THR A 35 4.74 3.55 -19.40
CA THR A 35 3.49 2.79 -19.23
C THR A 35 3.78 1.39 -18.71
N PHE A 36 4.78 0.71 -19.30
CA PHE A 36 5.22 -0.60 -18.86
C PHE A 36 5.64 -0.61 -17.37
N ASP A 37 6.50 0.32 -16.94
CA ASP A 37 6.92 0.40 -15.54
C ASP A 37 5.72 0.62 -14.60
N LYS A 38 4.78 1.50 -14.99
CA LYS A 38 3.58 1.77 -14.22
C LYS A 38 2.69 0.53 -14.11
N ASP A 39 2.55 -0.24 -15.18
CA ASP A 39 1.74 -1.45 -15.20
C ASP A 39 2.36 -2.55 -14.35
N VAL A 40 3.70 -2.71 -14.38
CA VAL A 40 4.42 -3.63 -13.50
C VAL A 40 4.21 -3.24 -12.03
N LYS A 41 4.40 -1.97 -11.68
CA LYS A 41 4.17 -1.47 -10.31
C LYS A 41 2.74 -1.72 -9.85
N ARG A 42 1.76 -1.47 -10.73
CA ARG A 42 0.35 -1.71 -10.45
C ARG A 42 0.08 -3.20 -10.23
N ALA A 43 0.60 -4.08 -11.07
CA ALA A 43 0.41 -5.52 -10.96
C ALA A 43 0.99 -6.05 -9.63
N ILE A 44 2.20 -5.61 -9.27
CA ILE A 44 2.83 -6.00 -7.99
C ILE A 44 2.01 -5.50 -6.81
N LEU A 45 1.61 -4.22 -6.82
CA LEU A 45 0.80 -3.66 -5.74
C LEU A 45 -0.53 -4.41 -5.59
N GLN A 46 -1.20 -4.70 -6.69
CA GLN A 46 -2.46 -5.44 -6.67
C GLN A 46 -2.29 -6.85 -6.10
N ALA A 47 -1.25 -7.58 -6.51
CA ALA A 47 -0.95 -8.90 -5.96
C ALA A 47 -0.67 -8.85 -4.45
N ILE A 48 0.06 -7.84 -3.97
CA ILE A 48 0.34 -7.65 -2.54
C ILE A 48 -0.97 -7.37 -1.78
N LEU A 49 -1.84 -6.51 -2.30
CA LEU A 49 -3.12 -6.19 -1.67
C LEU A 49 -4.04 -7.41 -1.56
N GLU A 50 -4.10 -8.22 -2.62
CA GLU A 50 -4.87 -9.47 -2.64
C GLU A 50 -4.32 -10.49 -1.62
N ALA A 51 -3.00 -10.65 -1.56
CA ALA A 51 -2.36 -11.51 -0.57
C ALA A 51 -2.61 -11.01 0.87
N GLU A 52 -2.46 -9.72 1.12
CA GLU A 52 -2.70 -9.11 2.43
C GLU A 52 -4.17 -9.28 2.85
N HIS A 53 -5.12 -9.11 1.93
CA HIS A 53 -6.54 -9.33 2.18
C HIS A 53 -6.81 -10.77 2.61
N HIS A 54 -6.25 -11.76 1.90
CA HIS A 54 -6.41 -13.17 2.28
C HIS A 54 -5.80 -13.48 3.65
N ILE A 55 -4.59 -13.01 3.93
CA ILE A 55 -3.94 -13.21 5.23
C ILE A 55 -4.77 -12.59 6.34
N LYS A 56 -5.27 -11.36 6.17
CA LYS A 56 -6.14 -10.68 7.14
C LYS A 56 -7.42 -11.48 7.41
N SER A 57 -8.09 -11.95 6.36
CA SER A 57 -9.32 -12.72 6.48
C SER A 57 -9.11 -14.04 7.25
N ILE A 58 -8.08 -14.80 6.86
CA ILE A 58 -7.72 -16.06 7.54
C ILE A 58 -7.35 -15.79 9.00
N THR A 59 -6.53 -14.78 9.27
CA THR A 59 -6.10 -14.44 10.63
C THR A 59 -7.29 -14.03 11.49
N ALA A 60 -8.18 -13.17 10.99
CA ALA A 60 -9.38 -12.75 11.71
C ALA A 60 -10.31 -13.94 12.02
N HIS A 61 -10.46 -14.84 11.05
CA HIS A 61 -11.27 -16.05 11.23
C HIS A 61 -10.68 -16.97 12.29
N ARG A 62 -9.39 -17.33 12.19
CA ARG A 62 -8.70 -18.18 13.18
C ARG A 62 -8.67 -17.55 14.57
N PHE A 63 -8.51 -16.24 14.65
CA PHE A 63 -8.58 -15.52 15.91
C PHE A 63 -9.98 -15.63 16.52
N ALA A 64 -11.05 -15.40 15.74
CA ALA A 64 -12.42 -15.54 16.25
C ALA A 64 -12.72 -16.97 16.72
N GLU A 65 -12.22 -18.00 16.02
CA GLU A 65 -12.34 -19.41 16.44
C GLU A 65 -11.61 -19.69 17.76
N ALA A 66 -10.47 -19.04 18.02
CA ALA A 66 -9.69 -19.22 19.24
C ALA A 66 -10.32 -18.52 20.47
N TYR A 67 -11.15 -17.49 20.26
CA TYR A 67 -11.79 -16.70 21.32
C TYR A 67 -13.33 -16.70 21.22
N PRO A 68 -13.99 -17.86 21.17
CA PRO A 68 -15.42 -17.96 20.85
C PRO A 68 -16.35 -17.35 21.93
N SER A 69 -15.90 -17.32 23.18
CA SER A 69 -16.65 -16.79 24.32
C SER A 69 -16.36 -15.31 24.63
N GLN A 70 -15.40 -14.70 23.95
CA GLN A 70 -14.98 -13.32 24.21
C GLN A 70 -15.48 -12.38 23.11
N LYS A 71 -16.60 -11.72 23.40
CA LYS A 71 -17.13 -10.68 22.52
C LYS A 71 -16.12 -9.54 22.40
N TYR A 72 -15.76 -9.18 21.17
CA TYR A 72 -14.75 -8.15 20.86
C TYR A 72 -13.35 -8.44 21.40
N ALA A 73 -12.91 -9.71 21.40
CA ALA A 73 -11.54 -10.08 21.80
C ALA A 73 -10.44 -9.25 21.10
N TYR A 74 -10.67 -8.81 19.85
CA TYR A 74 -9.75 -7.93 19.12
C TYR A 74 -9.63 -6.50 19.69
N LEU A 75 -10.50 -6.08 20.61
CA LEU A 75 -10.36 -4.80 21.34
C LEU A 75 -9.62 -4.98 22.67
N ASN A 76 -9.36 -6.21 23.10
CA ASN A 76 -8.64 -6.48 24.32
C ASN A 76 -7.14 -6.29 24.08
N THR A 77 -6.51 -5.38 24.83
CA THR A 77 -5.06 -5.14 24.72
C THR A 77 -4.22 -6.37 25.05
N ASN A 78 -4.74 -7.29 25.87
CA ASN A 78 -4.06 -8.53 26.23
C ASN A 78 -4.03 -9.56 25.08
N SER A 79 -4.76 -9.31 23.98
CA SER A 79 -4.68 -10.10 22.76
C SER A 79 -3.51 -9.69 21.85
N TYR A 80 -2.69 -8.73 22.28
CA TYR A 80 -1.55 -8.19 21.55
C TYR A 80 -0.25 -8.41 22.32
N ALA A 81 0.89 -8.24 21.65
CA ALA A 81 2.20 -8.36 22.28
C ALA A 81 2.36 -7.36 23.44
N ASP A 82 3.01 -7.79 24.52
CA ASP A 82 3.16 -6.99 25.76
C ASP A 82 3.80 -5.62 25.51
N ASN A 83 4.77 -5.55 24.59
CA ASN A 83 5.43 -4.31 24.19
C ASN A 83 4.59 -3.39 23.29
N LYS A 84 3.34 -3.76 22.99
CA LYS A 84 2.40 -3.01 22.12
C LYS A 84 1.11 -2.58 22.82
N ILE A 85 0.92 -2.94 24.08
CA ILE A 85 -0.30 -2.63 24.85
C ILE A 85 -0.62 -1.13 24.83
N LEU A 86 0.37 -0.27 25.07
CA LEU A 86 0.18 1.19 25.09
C LEU A 86 -0.22 1.75 23.72
N ASP A 87 0.46 1.29 22.65
CA ASP A 87 0.19 1.70 21.27
C ASP A 87 -1.25 1.30 20.87
N VAL A 88 -1.64 0.06 21.17
CA VAL A 88 -2.98 -0.45 20.89
C VAL A 88 -4.04 0.33 21.66
N GLY A 89 -3.83 0.55 22.96
CA GLY A 89 -4.75 1.32 23.79
C GLY A 89 -4.95 2.75 23.27
N PHE A 90 -3.87 3.39 22.82
CA PHE A 90 -3.93 4.72 22.18
C PHE A 90 -4.75 4.70 20.88
N ILE A 91 -4.49 3.73 20.00
CA ILE A 91 -5.20 3.61 18.71
C ILE A 91 -6.69 3.35 18.93
N VAL A 92 -7.05 2.39 19.78
CA VAL A 92 -8.45 2.07 20.11
C VAL A 92 -9.17 3.30 20.67
N SER A 93 -8.52 4.04 21.57
CA SER A 93 -9.07 5.27 22.14
C SER A 93 -9.26 6.36 21.09
N LYS A 94 -8.29 6.55 20.18
CA LYS A 94 -8.36 7.54 19.10
C LYS A 94 -9.48 7.22 18.12
N LEU A 95 -9.60 5.96 17.68
CA LEU A 95 -10.68 5.51 16.79
C LEU A 95 -12.05 5.68 17.43
N SER A 96 -12.18 5.33 18.71
CA SER A 96 -13.43 5.51 19.46
C SER A 96 -13.87 6.97 19.52
N LYS A 97 -12.93 7.90 19.75
CA LYS A 97 -13.20 9.35 19.70
C LYS A 97 -13.68 9.78 18.31
N ILE A 98 -13.00 9.37 17.25
CA ILE A 98 -13.37 9.71 15.87
C ILE A 98 -14.79 9.20 15.56
N ILE A 99 -15.09 7.93 15.86
CA ILE A 99 -16.42 7.35 15.62
C ILE A 99 -17.50 8.13 16.39
N ASN A 100 -17.26 8.45 17.66
CA ASN A 100 -18.24 9.16 18.49
C ASN A 100 -18.48 10.60 18.01
N THR A 101 -17.45 11.28 17.51
CA THR A 101 -17.61 12.60 16.90
C THR A 101 -18.45 12.53 15.62
N ASN A 102 -18.21 11.53 14.77
CA ASN A 102 -18.91 11.40 13.48
C ASN A 102 -20.33 10.85 13.63
N LYS A 103 -20.65 10.12 14.71
CA LYS A 103 -22.02 9.67 15.02
C LYS A 103 -23.00 10.79 15.39
N ARG A 104 -22.49 12.00 15.65
CA ARG A 104 -23.30 13.16 16.07
C ARG A 104 -23.86 13.97 14.90
N TYR A 105 -23.64 13.49 13.67
CA TYR A 105 -24.25 13.95 12.42
C TYR A 105 -24.97 12.77 11.77
#